data_AF-A0A7Y7CPE9-F1
#
_entry.id   AF-A0A7Y7CPE9-F1
#
_cell.length_a   1.000
_cell.length_b   1.000
_cell.length_c   1.000
_cell.angle_alpha   90.00
_cell.angle_beta   90.00
_cell.angle_gamma   90.00
#
_symmetry.space_group_name_H-M   'P 1'
#
loop_
_entity.id
_entity.type
_entity.pdbx_description
1 polymer ?
#
loop_
_entity_poly.entity_id
_entity_poly.type
_entity_poly.pdbx_seq_one_letter_code
_entity_poly.pdbx_strand_id
1 'polypeptide(L)'
;MNMIHGIRGVFARFISYALLFHVILIAVAAWFTGTDVLVPVLIAVALAAVPGVMFWRFGTSPIQSQLAGVSMVLFAALLVYIFRGHPWQIDIHMYFFAVLALLAGFCDFRVILVSAAVVAVHHLSFNFIVPQWVFPDGADFWRVVLHAVVVVVEVACLIWLTNKLAQSFEQAAESQQSAMDEARKAQAAAEEAEKSRMEAEAALEQVKMNEAEKRALEAKADAERQAAEERERAARLAAASDFESSVNSLIAELSSSIEELGHNAQTLDEAVGVASGKVGSVSDGSTRVNANVSTVAASTEEMSATAQEISRQVVQTTQVAEEAANQSEVGEKAVEELTLRSNEIRNVIVM
;
A
#
# COMPACT_ATOMS: atom_id res chain seq x y z
N MET A 1 17.70 -14.59 47.29
CA MET A 1 18.42 -14.76 48.58
C MET A 1 17.41 -14.49 49.68
N ASN A 2 17.02 -15.50 50.48
CA ASN A 2 15.92 -15.33 51.44
C ASN A 2 16.22 -14.17 52.39
N MET A 3 15.25 -13.27 52.57
CA MET A 3 15.34 -12.08 53.41
C MET A 3 15.92 -12.38 54.80
N ILE A 4 15.57 -13.54 55.35
CA ILE A 4 16.06 -14.05 56.65
C ILE A 4 17.57 -14.33 56.67
N HIS A 5 18.16 -14.82 55.57
CA HIS A 5 19.61 -15.01 55.48
C HIS A 5 20.35 -13.67 55.46
N GLY A 6 19.76 -12.65 54.83
CA GLY A 6 20.27 -11.29 54.85
C GLY A 6 20.31 -10.70 56.26
N ILE A 7 19.19 -10.79 56.99
CA ILE A 7 19.09 -10.30 58.38
C ILE A 7 20.08 -11.03 59.28
N ARG A 8 20.14 -12.37 59.20
CA ARG A 8 21.11 -13.20 59.94
C ARG A 8 22.54 -12.77 59.66
N GLY A 9 22.89 -12.49 58.41
CA GLY A 9 24.25 -12.08 58.03
C GLY A 9 24.63 -10.67 58.49
N VAL A 10 23.67 -9.75 58.56
CA VAL A 10 23.88 -8.42 59.18
C VAL A 10 24.11 -8.59 60.68
N PHE A 11 23.26 -9.37 61.35
CA PHE A 11 23.36 -9.58 62.79
C PHE A 11 24.63 -10.34 63.20
N ALA A 12 25.04 -11.35 62.43
CA ALA A 12 26.29 -12.08 62.66
C ALA A 12 27.52 -11.18 62.60
N ARG A 13 27.54 -10.18 61.69
CA ARG A 13 28.60 -9.16 61.63
C ARG A 13 28.59 -8.28 62.88
N PHE A 14 27.42 -7.80 63.27
CA PHE A 14 27.26 -7.02 64.50
C PHE A 14 27.77 -7.77 65.73
N ILE A 15 27.37 -9.04 65.91
CA ILE A 15 27.85 -9.87 67.03
C ILE A 15 29.36 -10.13 66.95
N SER A 16 29.92 -10.31 65.75
CA SER A 16 31.37 -10.48 65.61
C SER A 16 32.15 -9.25 66.10
N TYR A 17 31.67 -8.04 65.79
CA TYR A 17 32.26 -6.81 66.35
C TYR A 17 32.00 -6.69 67.86
N ALA A 18 30.81 -7.08 68.33
CA ALA A 18 30.51 -7.09 69.75
C ALA A 18 31.45 -8.01 70.52
N LEU A 19 31.75 -9.21 70.02
CA LEU A 19 32.69 -10.15 70.64
C LEU A 19 34.10 -9.56 70.76
N LEU A 20 34.59 -8.87 69.71
CA LEU A 20 35.89 -8.18 69.77
C LEU A 20 35.87 -7.03 70.79
N PHE A 21 34.79 -6.25 70.83
CA PHE A 21 34.61 -5.20 71.84
C PHE A 21 34.63 -5.76 73.26
N HIS A 22 34.05 -6.94 73.49
CA HIS A 22 34.06 -7.57 74.81
C HIS A 22 35.45 -7.94 75.30
N VAL A 23 36.41 -8.24 74.40
CA VAL A 23 37.81 -8.45 74.80
C VAL A 23 38.39 -7.19 75.45
N ILE A 24 38.11 -6.02 74.87
CA ILE A 24 38.54 -4.73 75.41
C ILE A 24 37.82 -4.45 76.73
N LEU A 25 36.50 -4.69 76.78
CA LEU A 25 35.68 -4.52 77.98
C LEU A 25 36.21 -5.36 79.14
N ILE A 26 36.59 -6.62 78.89
CA ILE A 26 37.19 -7.52 79.89
C ILE A 26 38.52 -6.97 80.41
N ALA A 27 39.38 -6.46 79.53
CA ALA A 27 40.66 -5.88 79.95
C ALA A 27 40.46 -4.66 80.85
N VAL A 28 39.52 -3.77 80.49
CA VAL A 28 39.16 -2.58 81.28
C VAL A 28 38.53 -2.97 82.61
N ALA A 29 37.62 -3.94 82.63
CA ALA A 29 36.96 -4.42 83.85
C ALA A 29 37.96 -5.08 84.82
N ALA A 30 38.89 -5.90 84.31
CA ALA A 30 39.92 -6.53 85.12
C ALA A 30 40.85 -5.49 85.75
N TRP A 31 41.29 -4.49 84.97
CA TRP A 31 42.09 -3.37 85.47
C TRP A 31 41.33 -2.56 86.54
N PHE A 32 40.06 -2.25 86.30
CA PHE A 32 39.22 -1.46 87.20
C PHE A 32 38.96 -2.15 88.55
N THR A 33 38.75 -3.47 88.55
CA THR A 33 38.49 -4.25 89.76
C THR A 33 39.76 -4.70 90.50
N GLY A 34 40.95 -4.44 89.93
CA GLY A 34 42.23 -4.90 90.47
C GLY A 34 42.49 -6.40 90.28
N THR A 35 41.76 -7.07 89.39
CA THR A 35 41.98 -8.47 89.02
C THR A 35 43.16 -8.59 88.05
N ASP A 36 43.92 -9.70 88.10
CA ASP A 36 44.95 -9.98 87.08
C ASP A 36 44.35 -9.90 85.67
N VAL A 37 44.95 -9.08 84.81
CA VAL A 37 44.41 -8.77 83.48
C VAL A 37 44.73 -9.88 82.47
N LEU A 38 45.86 -10.57 82.64
CA LEU A 38 46.39 -11.48 81.63
C LEU A 38 45.46 -12.68 81.41
N VAL A 39 45.07 -13.38 82.49
CA VAL A 39 44.27 -14.61 82.37
C VAL A 39 42.87 -14.35 81.79
N PRO A 40 42.06 -13.38 82.29
CA PRO A 40 40.75 -13.09 81.73
C PRO A 40 40.82 -12.64 80.27
N VAL A 41 41.83 -11.83 79.89
CA VAL A 41 41.98 -11.39 78.49
C VAL A 41 42.34 -12.55 77.56
N LEU A 42 43.19 -13.50 77.98
CA LEU A 42 43.48 -14.68 77.17
C LEU A 42 42.24 -15.55 76.93
N ILE A 43 41.41 -15.73 77.97
CA ILE A 43 40.13 -16.44 77.86
C ILE A 43 39.19 -15.67 76.91
N ALA A 44 39.07 -14.35 77.07
CA ALA A 44 38.27 -13.50 76.21
C ALA A 44 38.68 -13.58 74.73
N VAL A 45 39.99 -13.54 74.44
CA VAL A 45 40.51 -13.70 73.07
C VAL A 45 40.13 -15.06 72.50
N ALA A 46 40.28 -16.14 73.26
CA ALA A 46 39.89 -17.48 72.81
C ALA A 46 38.39 -17.57 72.51
N LEU A 47 37.54 -17.01 73.38
CA LEU A 47 36.09 -16.97 73.20
C LEU A 47 35.66 -16.17 71.97
N ALA A 48 36.36 -15.08 71.63
CA ALA A 48 36.09 -14.29 70.42
C ALA A 48 36.65 -14.94 69.15
N ALA A 49 37.82 -15.59 69.23
CA ALA A 49 38.52 -16.15 68.08
C ALA A 49 37.75 -17.31 67.43
N VAL A 50 37.19 -18.22 68.20
CA VAL A 50 36.47 -19.40 67.67
C VAL A 50 35.29 -19.03 66.75
N PRO A 51 34.28 -18.27 67.20
CA PRO A 51 33.19 -17.83 66.33
C PRO A 51 33.64 -16.84 65.25
N GLY A 52 34.68 -16.02 65.50
CA GLY A 52 35.24 -15.09 64.52
C GLY A 52 35.89 -15.79 63.33
N VAL A 53 36.70 -16.82 63.58
CA VAL A 53 37.32 -17.65 62.52
C VAL A 53 36.25 -18.42 61.75
N MET A 54 35.25 -18.98 62.44
CA MET A 54 34.13 -19.65 61.78
C MET A 54 33.35 -18.70 60.86
N PHE A 55 33.09 -17.47 61.32
CA PHE A 55 32.43 -16.43 60.52
C PHE A 55 33.27 -16.02 59.30
N TRP A 56 34.57 -15.81 59.48
CA TRP A 56 35.47 -15.45 58.38
C TRP A 56 35.59 -16.58 57.33
N ARG A 57 35.64 -17.84 57.77
CA ARG A 57 35.88 -18.98 56.87
C ARG A 57 34.64 -19.52 56.18
N PHE A 58 33.49 -19.46 56.84
CA PHE A 58 32.25 -20.11 56.39
C PHE A 58 31.04 -19.15 56.33
N GLY A 59 31.22 -17.87 56.68
CA GLY A 59 30.14 -16.91 56.74
C GLY A 59 29.12 -17.23 57.83
N THR A 60 27.88 -16.79 57.61
CA THR A 60 26.79 -17.01 58.56
C THR A 60 26.20 -18.39 58.38
N SER A 61 26.54 -19.29 59.31
CA SER A 61 26.01 -20.66 59.39
C SER A 61 25.32 -20.89 60.76
N PRO A 62 24.43 -21.89 60.88
CA PRO A 62 23.78 -22.19 62.15
C PRO A 62 24.77 -22.48 63.28
N ILE A 63 25.84 -23.21 62.97
CA ILE A 63 26.90 -23.55 63.93
C ILE A 63 27.65 -22.29 64.36
N GLN A 64 28.02 -21.43 63.40
CA GLN A 64 28.70 -20.16 63.71
C GLN A 64 27.84 -19.26 64.62
N SER A 65 26.53 -19.17 64.35
CA SER A 65 25.61 -18.35 65.16
C SER A 65 25.44 -18.90 66.58
N GLN A 66 25.36 -20.22 66.74
CA GLN A 66 25.33 -20.87 68.06
C GLN A 66 26.63 -20.65 68.83
N LEU A 67 27.79 -20.82 68.18
CA LEU A 67 29.10 -20.56 68.80
C LEU A 67 29.25 -19.10 69.24
N ALA A 68 28.80 -18.15 68.40
CA ALA A 68 28.81 -16.74 68.75
C ALA A 68 27.91 -16.45 69.97
N GLY A 69 26.72 -17.07 70.03
CA GLY A 69 25.82 -16.97 71.17
C GLY A 69 26.40 -17.56 72.46
N VAL A 70 27.07 -18.71 72.37
CA VAL A 70 27.77 -19.33 73.51
C VAL A 70 28.88 -18.41 74.00
N SER A 71 29.71 -17.87 73.10
CA SER A 71 30.77 -16.94 73.47
C SER A 71 30.24 -15.70 74.18
N MET A 72 29.12 -15.11 73.72
CA MET A 72 28.51 -13.95 74.36
C MET A 72 28.06 -14.23 75.81
N VAL A 73 27.43 -15.37 76.08
CA VAL A 73 27.04 -15.71 77.46
C VAL A 73 28.24 -16.07 78.33
N LEU A 74 29.31 -16.63 77.75
CA LEU A 74 30.56 -16.88 78.47
C LEU A 74 31.32 -15.58 78.77
N PHE A 75 31.18 -14.54 77.94
CA PHE A 75 31.65 -13.20 78.28
C PHE A 75 30.91 -12.61 79.48
N ALA A 76 29.59 -12.81 79.58
CA ALA A 76 28.82 -12.42 80.77
C ALA A 76 29.32 -13.15 82.03
N ALA A 77 29.56 -14.46 81.94
CA ALA A 77 30.14 -15.25 83.02
C ALA A 77 31.53 -14.75 83.45
N LEU A 78 32.37 -14.37 82.48
CA LEU A 78 33.71 -13.85 82.77
C LEU A 78 33.66 -12.47 83.44
N LEU A 79 32.76 -11.59 83.02
CA LEU A 79 32.52 -10.30 83.67
C LEU A 79 32.07 -10.48 85.12
N VAL A 80 31.10 -11.37 85.35
CA VAL A 80 30.65 -11.74 86.70
C VAL A 80 31.82 -12.19 87.58
N TYR A 81 32.70 -13.05 87.06
CA TYR A 81 33.88 -13.54 87.78
C TYR A 81 34.88 -12.43 88.13
N ILE A 82 35.08 -11.47 87.23
CA ILE A 82 35.97 -10.31 87.45
C ILE A 82 35.41 -9.41 88.56
N PHE A 83 34.09 -9.23 88.61
CA PHE A 83 33.41 -8.45 89.62
C PHE A 83 33.12 -9.23 90.92
N ARG A 84 33.70 -10.42 91.13
CA ARG A 84 33.45 -11.21 92.34
C ARG A 84 33.78 -10.40 93.62
N GLY A 85 32.83 -10.37 94.56
CA GLY A 85 32.96 -9.60 95.80
C GLY A 85 32.85 -8.08 95.64
N HIS A 86 32.69 -7.56 94.41
CA HIS A 86 32.40 -6.16 94.17
C HIS A 86 30.90 -5.88 94.35
N PRO A 87 30.48 -4.71 94.86
CA PRO A 87 29.06 -4.37 95.02
C PRO A 87 28.22 -4.53 93.74
N TRP A 88 28.82 -4.31 92.57
CA TRP A 88 28.17 -4.43 91.26
C TRP A 88 28.08 -5.86 90.71
N GLN A 89 28.55 -6.88 91.44
CA GLN A 89 28.51 -8.26 90.96
C GLN A 89 27.09 -8.66 90.55
N ILE A 90 26.07 -8.29 91.33
CA ILE A 90 24.67 -8.64 91.06
C ILE A 90 24.09 -7.88 89.86
N ASP A 91 24.50 -6.64 89.64
CA ASP A 91 24.11 -5.85 88.48
C ASP A 91 24.71 -6.43 87.19
N ILE A 92 25.99 -6.83 87.25
CA ILE A 92 26.68 -7.51 86.15
C ILE A 92 26.07 -8.89 85.88
N HIS A 93 25.52 -9.58 86.87
CA HIS A 93 24.75 -10.82 86.63
C HIS A 93 23.54 -10.59 85.74
N MET A 94 22.90 -9.42 85.79
CA MET A 94 21.76 -9.12 84.91
C MET A 94 22.18 -9.05 83.42
N TYR A 95 23.48 -8.98 83.14
CA TYR A 95 24.02 -9.00 81.78
C TYR A 95 23.69 -10.30 81.02
N PHE A 96 23.50 -11.43 81.71
CA PHE A 96 23.04 -12.67 81.08
C PHE A 96 21.70 -12.50 80.35
N PHE A 97 20.73 -11.84 81.00
CA PHE A 97 19.41 -11.55 80.41
C PHE A 97 19.54 -10.63 79.19
N ALA A 98 20.35 -9.57 79.31
CA ALA A 98 20.60 -8.65 78.20
C ALA A 98 21.23 -9.36 76.99
N VAL A 99 22.17 -10.27 77.24
CA VAL A 99 22.79 -11.08 76.18
C VAL A 99 21.78 -12.05 75.57
N LEU A 100 21.01 -12.80 76.37
CA LEU A 100 20.01 -13.74 75.84
C LEU A 100 18.96 -13.02 74.97
N ALA A 101 18.47 -11.86 75.42
CA ALA A 101 17.57 -11.02 74.65
C ALA A 101 18.23 -10.52 73.34
N LEU A 102 19.50 -10.09 73.39
CA LEU A 102 20.25 -9.67 72.21
C LEU A 102 20.34 -10.81 71.18
N LEU A 103 20.57 -12.05 71.61
CA LEU A 103 20.70 -13.21 70.71
C LEU A 103 19.42 -13.52 69.90
N ALA A 104 18.25 -12.99 70.29
CA ALA A 104 17.04 -13.09 69.47
C ALA A 104 17.19 -12.43 68.09
N GLY A 105 18.14 -11.49 67.93
CA GLY A 105 18.47 -10.87 66.65
C GLY A 105 19.03 -11.83 65.59
N PHE A 106 19.52 -13.02 65.97
CA PHE A 106 19.87 -14.07 65.00
C PHE A 106 18.63 -14.67 64.31
N CYS A 107 17.43 -14.38 64.80
CA CYS A 107 16.19 -14.98 64.33
C CYS A 107 16.31 -16.53 64.22
N ASP A 108 17.05 -17.16 65.13
CA ASP A 108 17.23 -18.60 65.22
C ASP A 108 17.11 -19.04 66.69
N PHE A 109 16.02 -19.74 67.00
CA PHE A 109 15.71 -20.18 68.36
C PHE A 109 16.79 -21.11 68.93
N ARG A 110 17.57 -21.78 68.08
CA ARG A 110 18.65 -22.69 68.49
C ARG A 110 19.77 -21.94 69.19
N VAL A 111 20.05 -20.71 68.78
CA VAL A 111 21.08 -19.87 69.41
C VAL A 111 20.67 -19.55 70.84
N ILE A 112 19.41 -19.14 71.05
CA ILE A 112 18.87 -18.87 72.39
C ILE A 112 18.89 -20.13 73.25
N LEU A 113 18.40 -21.26 72.72
CA LEU A 113 18.31 -22.51 73.48
C LEU A 113 19.68 -23.05 73.91
N VAL A 114 20.66 -23.06 73.00
CA VAL A 114 22.02 -23.52 73.30
C VAL A 114 22.70 -22.59 74.31
N SER A 115 22.57 -21.27 74.15
CA SER A 115 23.12 -20.30 75.10
C SER A 115 22.47 -20.42 76.49
N ALA A 116 21.15 -20.56 76.56
CA ALA A 116 20.43 -20.76 77.81
C ALA A 116 20.85 -22.06 78.53
N ALA A 117 21.09 -23.14 77.77
CA ALA A 117 21.61 -24.38 78.32
C ALA A 117 23.01 -24.19 78.94
N VAL A 118 23.89 -23.44 78.28
CA VAL A 118 25.22 -23.09 78.84
C VAL A 118 25.08 -22.26 80.12
N VAL A 119 24.16 -21.28 80.14
CA VAL A 119 23.86 -20.48 81.33
C VAL A 119 23.36 -21.36 82.48
N ALA A 120 22.43 -22.28 82.21
CA ALA A 120 21.92 -23.21 83.21
C ALA A 120 23.02 -24.13 83.77
N VAL A 121 23.86 -24.71 82.90
CA VAL A 121 25.01 -25.53 83.32
C VAL A 121 25.99 -24.73 84.17
N HIS A 122 26.30 -23.49 83.77
CA HIS A 122 27.18 -22.58 84.52
C HIS A 122 26.63 -22.31 85.93
N HIS A 123 25.37 -21.85 86.03
CA HIS A 123 24.76 -21.49 87.32
C HIS A 123 24.60 -22.71 88.23
N LEU A 124 24.17 -23.85 87.68
CA LEU A 124 24.00 -25.08 88.46
C LEU A 124 25.34 -25.62 88.96
N SER A 125 26.35 -25.70 88.09
CA SER A 125 27.66 -26.24 88.44
C SER A 125 28.35 -25.37 89.49
N PHE A 126 28.38 -24.05 89.30
CA PHE A 126 29.05 -23.15 90.24
C PHE A 126 28.25 -22.94 91.53
N ASN A 127 26.93 -23.10 91.53
CA ASN A 127 26.15 -23.14 92.77
C ASN A 127 26.58 -24.29 93.70
N PHE A 128 27.16 -25.39 93.20
CA PHE A 128 27.66 -26.48 94.04
C PHE A 128 29.17 -26.46 94.27
N ILE A 129 29.96 -25.97 93.31
CA ILE A 129 31.43 -26.00 93.39
C ILE A 129 31.99 -24.72 94.04
N VAL A 130 31.60 -23.54 93.52
CA VAL A 130 32.15 -22.24 93.93
C VAL A 130 31.05 -21.16 93.91
N PRO A 131 30.12 -21.16 94.88
CA PRO A 131 28.90 -20.37 94.80
C PRO A 131 29.13 -18.87 94.71
N GLN A 132 30.20 -18.37 95.35
CA GLN A 132 30.63 -16.96 95.32
C GLN A 132 30.95 -16.41 93.92
N TRP A 133 31.16 -17.28 92.93
CA TRP A 133 31.34 -16.86 91.53
C TRP A 133 30.01 -16.55 90.83
N VAL A 134 28.88 -16.90 91.44
CA VAL A 134 27.52 -16.64 90.93
C VAL A 134 26.69 -15.80 91.91
N PHE A 135 26.86 -16.00 93.21
CA PHE A 135 26.07 -15.30 94.22
C PHE A 135 27.01 -14.72 95.29
N PRO A 136 26.98 -13.40 95.55
CA PRO A 136 27.83 -12.77 96.57
C PRO A 136 27.68 -13.41 97.96
N ASP A 137 26.45 -13.80 98.32
CA ASP A 137 26.09 -14.36 99.62
C ASP A 137 26.28 -15.90 99.72
N GLY A 138 26.76 -16.55 98.65
CA GLY A 138 26.92 -18.01 98.58
C GLY A 138 25.71 -18.75 98.00
N ALA A 139 25.67 -20.08 98.17
CA ALA A 139 24.63 -20.93 97.56
C ALA A 139 23.27 -20.72 98.23
N ASP A 140 22.23 -20.51 97.41
CA ASP A 140 20.85 -20.37 97.86
C ASP A 140 19.92 -21.12 96.89
N PHE A 141 19.37 -22.23 97.37
CA PHE A 141 18.52 -23.11 96.57
C PHE A 141 17.28 -22.38 96.03
N TRP A 142 16.60 -21.58 96.86
CA TRP A 142 15.36 -20.92 96.45
C TRP A 142 15.63 -19.78 95.46
N ARG A 143 16.76 -19.09 95.60
CA ARG A 143 17.22 -18.12 94.60
C ARG A 143 17.51 -18.75 93.25
N VAL A 144 18.17 -19.92 93.23
CA VAL A 144 18.42 -20.66 91.98
C VAL A 144 17.11 -21.09 91.33
N VAL A 145 16.14 -21.59 92.10
CA VAL A 145 14.81 -21.95 91.58
C VAL A 145 14.09 -20.74 91.00
N LEU A 146 14.06 -19.61 91.72
CA LEU A 146 13.47 -18.37 91.24
C LEU A 146 14.11 -17.91 89.93
N HIS A 147 15.45 -17.88 89.89
CA HIS A 147 16.19 -17.47 88.70
C HIS A 147 15.96 -18.42 87.52
N ALA A 148 15.92 -19.73 87.75
CA ALA A 148 15.63 -20.72 86.72
C ALA A 148 14.24 -20.51 86.11
N VAL A 149 13.21 -20.24 86.92
CA VAL A 149 11.86 -19.95 86.44
C VAL A 149 11.86 -18.68 85.57
N VAL A 150 12.54 -17.62 86.00
CA VAL A 150 12.66 -16.38 85.23
C VAL A 150 13.32 -16.61 83.88
N VAL A 151 14.44 -17.32 83.83
CA VAL A 151 15.15 -17.65 82.57
C VAL A 151 14.28 -18.55 81.67
N VAL A 152 13.55 -19.52 82.22
CA VAL A 152 12.65 -20.38 81.43
C VAL A 152 11.55 -19.56 80.76
N VAL A 153 10.93 -18.62 81.50
CA VAL A 153 9.89 -17.73 80.96
C VAL A 153 10.46 -16.80 79.89
N GLU A 154 11.63 -16.20 80.15
CA GLU A 154 12.32 -15.36 79.17
C GLU A 154 12.65 -16.13 77.89
N VAL A 155 13.30 -17.29 78.00
CA VAL A 155 13.69 -18.13 76.85
C VAL A 155 12.46 -18.57 76.07
N ALA A 156 11.37 -18.98 76.73
CA ALA A 156 10.13 -19.33 76.05
C ALA A 156 9.57 -18.16 75.24
N CYS A 157 9.56 -16.96 75.81
CA CYS A 157 9.12 -15.73 75.13
C CYS A 157 10.01 -15.39 73.92
N LEU A 158 11.34 -15.44 74.09
CA LEU A 158 12.30 -15.16 73.03
C LEU A 158 12.20 -16.18 71.90
N ILE A 159 12.06 -17.47 72.19
CA ILE A 159 11.85 -18.52 71.19
C ILE A 159 10.55 -18.27 70.41
N TRP A 160 9.45 -17.95 71.10
CA TRP A 160 8.18 -17.62 70.45
C TRP A 160 8.31 -16.41 69.52
N LEU A 161 8.92 -15.32 70.00
CA LEU A 161 9.13 -14.09 69.23
C LEU A 161 10.02 -14.34 68.01
N THR A 162 11.15 -15.02 68.19
CA THR A 162 12.08 -15.36 67.10
C THR A 162 11.42 -16.22 66.03
N ASN A 163 10.62 -17.22 66.42
CA ASN A 163 9.88 -18.04 65.47
C ASN A 163 8.80 -17.23 64.74
N LYS A 164 8.10 -16.32 65.43
CA LYS A 164 7.10 -15.45 64.81
C LYS A 164 7.71 -14.46 63.83
N LEU A 165 8.85 -13.87 64.16
CA LEU A 165 9.60 -13.00 63.25
C LEU A 165 10.04 -13.77 61.99
N ALA A 166 10.59 -14.98 62.16
CA ALA A 166 10.99 -15.82 61.03
C ALA A 166 9.81 -16.14 60.10
N GLN A 167 8.67 -16.56 60.66
CA GLN A 167 7.44 -16.83 59.91
C GLN A 167 6.91 -15.58 59.20
N SER A 168 6.93 -14.43 59.85
CA SER A 168 6.46 -13.17 59.26
C SER A 168 7.30 -12.75 58.05
N PHE A 169 8.61 -12.97 58.08
CA PHE A 169 9.47 -12.67 56.93
C PHE A 169 9.27 -13.65 55.77
N GLU A 170 9.00 -14.92 56.06
CA GLU A 170 8.69 -15.91 55.03
C GLU A 170 7.36 -15.58 54.33
N GLN A 171 6.31 -15.27 55.10
CA GLN A 171 5.02 -14.83 54.56
C GLN A 171 5.12 -13.51 53.77
N ALA A 172 5.95 -12.56 54.23
CA ALA A 172 6.22 -11.32 53.49
C ALA A 172 6.93 -11.61 52.15
N ALA A 173 7.88 -12.55 52.13
CA ALA A 173 8.58 -12.94 50.90
C ALA A 173 7.65 -13.67 49.92
N GLU A 174 6.80 -14.57 50.41
CA GLU A 174 5.81 -15.29 49.60
C GLU A 174 4.75 -14.36 49.02
N SER A 175 4.21 -13.44 49.83
CA SER A 175 3.25 -12.43 49.36
C SER A 175 3.86 -11.47 48.35
N GLN A 176 5.10 -11.02 48.56
CA GLN A 176 5.82 -10.19 47.60
C GLN A 176 6.05 -10.94 46.28
N GLN A 177 6.49 -12.19 46.33
CA GLN A 177 6.69 -13.01 45.14
C GLN A 177 5.37 -13.22 44.37
N SER A 178 4.29 -13.55 45.09
CA SER A 178 2.96 -13.72 44.50
C SER A 178 2.45 -12.43 43.84
N ALA A 179 2.66 -11.29 44.49
CA ALA A 179 2.29 -9.98 43.93
C ALA A 179 3.10 -9.64 42.67
N MET A 180 4.40 -9.99 42.64
CA MET A 180 5.25 -9.81 41.46
C MET A 180 4.83 -10.72 40.30
N ASP A 181 4.50 -11.98 40.59
CA ASP A 181 4.04 -12.93 39.58
C ASP A 181 2.68 -12.53 39.00
N GLU A 182 1.77 -12.03 39.84
CA GLU A 182 0.47 -11.53 39.39
C GLU A 182 0.61 -10.24 38.57
N ALA A 183 1.47 -9.31 39.00
CA ALA A 183 1.79 -8.11 38.23
C ALA A 183 2.39 -8.45 36.86
N ARG A 184 3.27 -9.47 36.80
CA ARG A 184 3.85 -9.95 35.53
C ARG A 184 2.80 -10.53 34.58
N LYS A 185 1.84 -11.31 35.10
CA LYS A 185 0.72 -11.83 34.29
C LYS A 185 -0.17 -10.71 33.78
N ALA A 186 -0.50 -9.74 34.64
CA ALA A 186 -1.32 -8.59 34.25
C ALA A 186 -0.63 -7.76 33.16
N GLN A 187 0.68 -7.56 33.26
CA GLN A 187 1.45 -6.87 32.22
C GLN A 187 1.44 -7.64 30.89
N ALA A 188 1.68 -8.96 30.92
CA ALA A 188 1.64 -9.77 29.70
C ALA A 188 0.26 -9.76 29.02
N ALA A 189 -0.82 -9.83 29.81
CA ALA A 189 -2.18 -9.74 29.30
C ALA A 189 -2.48 -8.35 28.71
N ALA A 190 -1.96 -7.28 29.30
CA ALA A 190 -2.09 -5.92 28.78
C ALA A 190 -1.34 -5.75 27.45
N GLU A 191 -0.11 -6.27 27.35
CA GLU A 191 0.67 -6.26 26.10
C GLU A 191 -0.02 -7.05 24.98
N GLU A 192 -0.60 -8.21 25.29
CA GLU A 192 -1.38 -9.00 24.33
C GLU A 192 -2.66 -8.29 23.88
N ALA A 193 -3.38 -7.65 24.81
CA ALA A 193 -4.56 -6.85 24.50
C ALA A 193 -4.22 -5.62 23.64
N GLU A 194 -3.11 -4.95 23.90
CA GLU A 194 -2.62 -3.84 23.10
C GLU A 194 -2.23 -4.28 21.69
N LYS A 195 -1.52 -5.41 21.55
CA LYS A 195 -1.21 -6.00 20.25
C LYS A 195 -2.49 -6.32 19.46
N SER A 196 -3.47 -6.96 20.11
CA SER A 196 -4.75 -7.30 19.50
C SER A 196 -5.52 -6.05 19.06
N ARG A 197 -5.48 -4.97 19.86
CA ARG A 197 -6.07 -3.67 19.50
C ARG A 197 -5.41 -3.07 18.26
N MET A 198 -4.07 -3.06 18.21
CA MET A 198 -3.33 -2.55 17.05
C MET A 198 -3.63 -3.35 15.78
N GLU A 199 -3.71 -4.68 15.86
CA GLU A 199 -4.08 -5.54 14.73
C GLU A 199 -5.52 -5.25 14.25
N ALA A 200 -6.46 -5.06 15.17
CA ALA A 200 -7.85 -4.71 14.83
C ALA A 200 -7.96 -3.32 14.18
N GLU A 201 -7.21 -2.32 14.69
CA GLU A 201 -7.16 -0.98 14.10
C GLU A 201 -6.55 -1.00 12.69
N ALA A 202 -5.46 -1.75 12.48
CA ALA A 202 -4.84 -1.91 11.16
C ALA A 202 -5.79 -2.60 10.16
N ALA A 203 -6.51 -3.63 10.59
CA ALA A 203 -7.51 -4.30 9.76
C ALA A 203 -8.66 -3.36 9.37
N LEU A 204 -9.14 -2.55 10.32
CA LEU A 204 -10.20 -1.56 10.05
C LEU A 204 -9.73 -0.51 9.03
N GLU A 205 -8.49 -0.05 9.13
CA GLU A 205 -7.94 0.91 8.18
C GLU A 205 -7.78 0.33 6.77
N GLN A 206 -7.34 -0.93 6.65
CA GLN A 206 -7.32 -1.63 5.36
C GLN A 206 -8.72 -1.73 4.73
N VAL A 207 -9.75 -2.04 5.52
CA VAL A 207 -11.14 -2.08 5.01
C VAL A 207 -11.55 -0.72 4.47
N LYS A 208 -11.29 0.38 5.19
CA LYS A 208 -11.59 1.74 4.72
C LYS A 208 -10.85 2.09 3.43
N MET A 209 -9.57 1.75 3.34
CA MET A 209 -8.76 1.98 2.13
C MET A 209 -9.34 1.22 0.94
N ASN A 210 -9.67 -0.06 1.11
CA ASN A 210 -10.27 -0.89 0.06
C ASN A 210 -11.65 -0.36 -0.37
N GLU A 211 -12.48 0.09 0.57
CA GLU A 211 -13.77 0.71 0.25
C GLU A 211 -13.60 2.03 -0.53
N ALA A 212 -12.63 2.86 -0.16
CA ALA A 212 -12.32 4.10 -0.87
C ALA A 212 -11.80 3.83 -2.29
N GLU A 213 -10.90 2.86 -2.45
CA GLU A 213 -10.40 2.44 -3.76
C GLU A 213 -11.52 1.90 -4.64
N LYS A 214 -12.38 1.03 -4.09
CA LYS A 214 -13.55 0.52 -4.81
C LYS A 214 -14.45 1.65 -5.29
N ARG A 215 -14.79 2.62 -4.43
CA ARG A 215 -15.61 3.78 -4.82
C ARG A 215 -14.93 4.63 -5.90
N ALA A 216 -13.61 4.78 -5.85
CA ALA A 216 -12.87 5.52 -6.87
C ALA A 216 -12.88 4.79 -8.23
N LEU A 217 -12.75 3.46 -8.23
CA LEU A 217 -12.86 2.63 -9.44
C LEU A 217 -14.26 2.68 -10.05
N GLU A 218 -15.31 2.58 -9.22
CA GLU A 218 -16.71 2.71 -9.65
C GLU A 218 -16.97 4.08 -10.28
N ALA A 219 -16.54 5.17 -9.61
CA ALA A 219 -16.69 6.53 -10.14
C ALA A 219 -15.95 6.74 -11.47
N LYS A 220 -14.76 6.15 -11.62
CA LYS A 220 -14.00 6.21 -12.88
C LYS A 220 -14.71 5.45 -14.00
N ALA A 221 -15.22 4.26 -13.72
CA ALA A 221 -15.97 3.45 -14.69
C ALA A 221 -17.24 4.17 -15.17
N ASP A 222 -17.98 4.80 -14.25
CA ASP A 222 -19.16 5.60 -14.59
C ASP A 222 -18.81 6.82 -15.45
N ALA A 223 -17.72 7.52 -15.14
CA ALA A 223 -17.24 8.66 -15.93
C ALA A 223 -16.79 8.22 -17.35
N GLU A 224 -16.08 7.10 -17.48
CA GLU A 224 -15.69 6.53 -18.78
C GLU A 224 -16.91 6.12 -19.61
N ARG A 225 -17.93 5.54 -18.98
CA ARG A 225 -19.19 5.18 -19.64
C ARG A 225 -19.92 6.43 -20.15
N GLN A 226 -20.07 7.46 -19.32
CA GLN A 226 -20.72 8.72 -19.72
C GLN A 226 -19.96 9.38 -20.88
N ALA A 227 -18.63 9.43 -20.82
CA ALA A 227 -17.81 9.98 -21.90
C ALA A 227 -17.94 9.17 -23.20
N ALA A 228 -18.09 7.85 -23.13
CA ALA A 228 -18.33 7.00 -24.30
C ALA A 228 -19.71 7.27 -24.91
N GLU A 229 -20.76 7.37 -24.10
CA GLU A 229 -22.13 7.69 -24.53
C GLU A 229 -22.19 9.09 -25.18
N GLU A 230 -21.49 10.09 -24.62
CA GLU A 230 -21.38 11.42 -25.22
C GLU A 230 -20.64 11.41 -26.56
N ARG A 231 -19.52 10.68 -26.67
CA ARG A 231 -18.79 10.53 -27.94
C ARG A 231 -19.65 9.86 -29.01
N GLU A 232 -20.39 8.83 -28.65
CA GLU A 232 -21.28 8.13 -29.59
C GLU A 232 -22.41 9.05 -30.06
N ARG A 233 -22.99 9.84 -29.15
CA ARG A 233 -24.01 10.84 -29.48
C ARG A 233 -23.45 11.93 -30.40
N ALA A 234 -22.26 12.44 -30.12
CA ALA A 234 -21.60 13.44 -30.95
C ALA A 234 -21.30 12.89 -32.35
N ALA A 235 -20.81 11.65 -32.45
CA ALA A 235 -20.57 10.98 -33.74
C ALA A 235 -21.86 10.80 -34.54
N ARG A 236 -22.98 10.42 -33.90
CA ARG A 236 -24.29 10.33 -34.56
C ARG A 236 -24.79 11.68 -35.09
N LEU A 237 -24.62 12.75 -34.32
CA LEU A 237 -25.02 14.10 -34.76
C LEU A 237 -24.16 14.60 -35.94
N ALA A 238 -22.85 14.35 -35.90
CA ALA A 238 -21.95 14.68 -37.00
C ALA A 238 -22.33 13.91 -38.29
N ALA A 239 -22.55 12.60 -38.20
CA ALA A 239 -22.98 11.79 -39.33
C ALA A 239 -24.33 12.26 -39.92
N ALA A 240 -25.28 12.69 -39.08
CA ALA A 240 -26.55 13.26 -39.54
C ALA A 240 -26.35 14.57 -40.30
N SER A 241 -25.48 15.46 -39.80
CA SER A 241 -25.13 16.73 -40.46
C SER A 241 -24.44 16.51 -41.81
N ASP A 242 -23.52 15.54 -41.89
CA ASP A 242 -22.81 15.20 -43.13
C ASP A 242 -23.77 14.62 -44.18
N PHE A 243 -24.73 13.79 -43.73
CA PHE A 243 -25.79 13.27 -44.58
C PHE A 243 -26.68 14.40 -45.14
N GLU A 244 -27.13 15.33 -44.29
CA GLU A 244 -27.93 16.48 -44.72
C GLU A 244 -27.20 17.35 -45.74
N SER A 245 -25.92 17.65 -45.50
CA SER A 245 -25.07 18.40 -46.43
C SER A 245 -24.95 17.70 -47.79
N SER A 246 -24.71 16.38 -47.77
CA SER A 246 -24.61 15.56 -48.98
C SER A 246 -25.91 15.55 -49.78
N VAL A 247 -27.06 15.41 -49.11
CA VAL A 247 -28.38 15.47 -49.76
C VAL A 247 -28.63 16.84 -50.39
N ASN A 248 -28.31 17.94 -49.68
CA ASN A 248 -28.46 19.28 -50.22
C ASN A 248 -27.57 19.52 -51.44
N SER A 249 -26.33 19.02 -51.44
CA SER A 249 -25.45 19.09 -52.60
C SER A 249 -26.00 18.32 -53.80
N LEU A 250 -26.51 17.10 -53.58
CA LEU A 250 -27.13 16.30 -54.65
C LEU A 250 -28.39 16.97 -55.22
N ILE A 251 -29.20 17.61 -54.37
CA ILE A 251 -30.38 18.37 -54.82
C ILE A 251 -29.96 19.59 -55.65
N ALA A 252 -28.89 20.30 -55.25
CA ALA A 252 -28.37 21.44 -56.01
C ALA A 252 -27.83 21.00 -57.39
N GLU A 253 -27.07 19.91 -57.44
CA GLU A 253 -26.55 19.33 -58.68
C GLU A 253 -27.70 18.87 -59.61
N LEU A 254 -28.69 18.17 -59.06
CA LEU A 254 -29.88 17.75 -59.80
C LEU A 254 -30.65 18.95 -60.37
N SER A 255 -30.80 20.02 -59.59
CA SER A 255 -31.48 21.24 -60.04
C SER A 255 -30.75 21.89 -61.22
N SER A 256 -29.40 21.94 -61.17
CA SER A 256 -28.58 22.43 -62.28
C SER A 256 -28.74 21.57 -63.54
N SER A 257 -28.76 20.24 -63.41
CA SER A 257 -28.97 19.35 -64.56
C SER A 257 -30.36 19.51 -65.18
N ILE A 258 -31.39 19.79 -64.38
CA ILE A 258 -32.74 20.08 -64.87
C ILE A 258 -32.78 21.40 -65.64
N GLU A 259 -32.08 22.44 -65.17
CA GLU A 259 -31.99 23.74 -65.84
C GLU A 259 -31.26 23.62 -67.20
N GLU A 260 -30.17 22.84 -67.24
CA GLU A 260 -29.43 22.55 -68.47
C GLU A 260 -30.28 21.75 -69.49
N LEU A 261 -31.06 20.76 -69.02
CA LEU A 261 -32.04 20.05 -69.83
C LEU A 261 -33.10 20.99 -70.42
N GLY A 262 -33.58 21.97 -69.64
CA GLY A 262 -34.51 22.99 -70.10
C GLY A 262 -33.91 23.86 -71.23
N HIS A 263 -32.66 24.29 -71.05
CA HIS A 263 -31.94 25.07 -72.08
C HIS A 263 -31.74 24.26 -73.38
N ASN A 264 -31.37 22.99 -73.27
CA ASN A 264 -31.18 22.11 -74.42
C ASN A 264 -32.50 21.86 -75.17
N ALA A 265 -33.61 21.72 -74.45
CA ALA A 265 -34.94 21.60 -75.05
C ALA A 265 -35.34 22.86 -75.82
N GLN A 266 -35.06 24.05 -75.28
CA GLN A 266 -35.30 25.32 -75.97
C GLN A 266 -34.45 25.47 -77.24
N THR A 267 -33.17 25.10 -77.17
CA THR A 267 -32.26 25.11 -78.32
C THR A 267 -32.75 24.16 -79.43
N LEU A 268 -33.28 22.99 -79.06
CA LEU A 268 -33.90 22.05 -80.00
C LEU A 268 -35.15 22.63 -80.66
N ASP A 269 -36.01 23.32 -79.92
CA ASP A 269 -37.22 23.97 -80.45
C ASP A 269 -36.87 25.06 -81.48
N GLU A 270 -35.88 25.90 -81.16
CA GLU A 270 -35.34 26.90 -82.11
C GLU A 270 -34.79 26.25 -83.38
N ALA A 271 -34.00 25.17 -83.24
CA ALA A 271 -33.46 24.42 -84.36
C ALA A 271 -34.55 23.81 -85.26
N VAL A 272 -35.61 23.27 -84.66
CA VAL A 272 -36.79 22.75 -85.38
C VAL A 272 -37.54 23.87 -86.10
N GLY A 273 -37.67 25.05 -85.48
CA GLY A 273 -38.25 26.24 -86.11
C GLY A 273 -37.47 26.69 -87.34
N VAL A 274 -36.14 26.79 -87.24
CA VAL A 274 -35.26 27.13 -88.37
C VAL A 274 -35.36 26.08 -89.49
N ALA A 275 -35.34 24.79 -89.14
CA ALA A 275 -35.47 23.70 -90.10
C ALA A 275 -36.80 23.78 -90.87
N SER A 276 -37.91 24.03 -90.18
CA SER A 276 -39.23 24.18 -90.79
C SER A 276 -39.28 25.36 -91.78
N GLY A 277 -38.70 26.51 -91.42
CA GLY A 277 -38.60 27.67 -92.32
C GLY A 277 -37.74 27.37 -93.57
N LYS A 278 -36.67 26.58 -93.41
CA LYS A 278 -35.83 26.15 -94.53
C LYS A 278 -36.57 25.19 -95.47
N VAL A 279 -37.34 24.24 -94.93
CA VAL A 279 -38.20 23.34 -95.71
C VAL A 279 -39.23 24.13 -96.51
N GLY A 280 -39.86 25.15 -95.91
CA GLY A 280 -40.77 26.06 -96.62
C GLY A 280 -40.09 26.76 -97.81
N SER A 281 -38.90 27.32 -97.59
CA SER A 281 -38.12 27.98 -98.66
C SER A 281 -37.73 27.02 -99.79
N VAL A 282 -37.40 25.76 -99.47
CA VAL A 282 -37.10 24.72 -100.47
C VAL A 282 -38.34 24.37 -101.27
N SER A 283 -39.50 24.21 -100.64
CA SER A 283 -40.78 23.95 -101.32
C SER A 283 -41.14 25.06 -102.32
N ASP A 284 -40.99 26.32 -101.92
CA ASP A 284 -41.19 27.47 -102.81
C ASP A 284 -40.18 27.47 -103.98
N GLY A 285 -38.94 27.09 -103.71
CA GLY A 285 -37.91 26.86 -104.72
C GLY A 285 -38.30 25.80 -105.73
N SER A 286 -38.72 24.62 -105.27
CA SER A 286 -39.17 23.51 -106.12
C SER A 286 -40.38 23.89 -106.97
N THR A 287 -41.32 24.68 -106.43
CA THR A 287 -42.50 25.15 -107.16
C THR A 287 -42.11 26.07 -108.33
N ARG A 288 -41.16 27.00 -108.10
CA ARG A 288 -40.61 27.85 -109.16
C ARG A 288 -39.82 27.05 -110.20
N VAL A 289 -39.05 26.05 -109.78
CA VAL A 289 -38.32 25.17 -110.71
C VAL A 289 -39.30 24.42 -111.60
N ASN A 290 -40.38 23.85 -111.06
CA ASN A 290 -41.41 23.16 -111.85
C ASN A 290 -42.07 24.09 -112.87
N ALA A 291 -42.37 25.34 -112.48
CA ALA A 291 -42.90 26.34 -113.41
C ALA A 291 -41.92 26.63 -114.55
N ASN A 292 -40.64 26.82 -114.25
CA ASN A 292 -39.60 27.03 -115.27
C ASN A 292 -39.42 25.82 -116.19
N VAL A 293 -39.47 24.60 -115.66
CA VAL A 293 -39.42 23.36 -116.46
C VAL A 293 -40.61 23.30 -117.42
N SER A 294 -41.80 23.69 -116.98
CA SER A 294 -42.99 23.78 -117.86
C SER A 294 -42.81 24.82 -118.96
N THR A 295 -42.21 25.97 -118.66
CA THR A 295 -41.89 26.99 -119.67
C THR A 295 -40.87 26.48 -120.69
N VAL A 296 -39.81 25.81 -120.24
CA VAL A 296 -38.79 25.22 -121.13
C VAL A 296 -39.40 24.13 -122.02
N ALA A 297 -40.30 23.31 -121.50
CA ALA A 297 -41.03 22.31 -122.29
C ALA A 297 -41.83 22.97 -123.42
N ALA A 298 -42.59 24.03 -123.12
CA ALA A 298 -43.33 24.79 -124.12
C ALA A 298 -42.42 25.40 -125.20
N SER A 299 -41.29 26.00 -124.81
CA SER A 299 -40.30 26.51 -125.79
C SER A 299 -39.68 25.40 -126.65
N THR A 300 -39.50 24.20 -126.09
CA THR A 300 -38.98 23.04 -126.83
C THR A 300 -40.00 22.52 -127.85
N GLU A 301 -41.29 22.50 -127.51
CA GLU A 301 -42.38 22.17 -128.44
C GLU A 301 -42.43 23.17 -129.62
N GLU A 302 -42.34 24.47 -129.33
CA GLU A 302 -42.33 25.53 -130.34
C GLU A 302 -41.09 25.45 -131.24
N MET A 303 -39.91 25.15 -130.67
CA MET A 303 -38.69 24.92 -131.43
C MET A 303 -38.80 23.70 -132.35
N SER A 304 -39.42 22.61 -131.88
CA SER A 304 -39.65 21.40 -132.71
C SER A 304 -40.59 21.68 -133.88
N ALA A 305 -41.65 22.46 -133.67
CA ALA A 305 -42.54 22.90 -134.75
C ALA A 305 -41.79 23.74 -135.80
N THR A 306 -40.90 24.63 -135.35
CA THR A 306 -40.06 25.47 -136.22
C THR A 306 -39.08 24.63 -137.05
N ALA A 307 -38.45 23.61 -136.45
CA ALA A 307 -37.54 22.70 -137.14
C ALA A 307 -38.23 21.87 -138.23
N GLN A 308 -39.49 21.46 -138.02
CA GLN A 308 -40.29 20.77 -139.04
C GLN A 308 -40.64 21.70 -140.22
N GLU A 309 -40.99 22.97 -139.95
CA GLU A 309 -41.27 23.94 -141.01
C GLU A 309 -40.02 24.29 -141.84
N ILE A 310 -38.85 24.43 -141.19
CA ILE A 310 -37.58 24.60 -141.89
C ILE A 310 -37.29 23.39 -142.79
N SER A 311 -37.49 22.17 -142.28
CA SER A 311 -37.30 20.95 -143.08
C SER A 311 -38.21 20.92 -144.30
N ARG A 312 -39.47 21.36 -144.16
CA ARG A 312 -40.43 21.49 -145.28
C ARG A 312 -39.96 22.51 -146.32
N GLN A 313 -39.47 23.67 -145.89
CA GLN A 313 -38.91 24.69 -146.78
C GLN A 313 -37.66 24.20 -147.52
N VAL A 314 -36.78 23.44 -146.86
CA VAL A 314 -35.57 22.88 -147.50
C VAL A 314 -35.94 21.94 -148.65
N VAL A 315 -36.86 20.99 -148.42
CA VAL A 315 -37.33 20.05 -149.47
C VAL A 315 -37.94 20.79 -150.66
N GLN A 316 -38.80 21.77 -150.38
CA GLN A 316 -39.41 22.59 -151.44
C GLN A 316 -38.36 23.36 -152.25
N THR A 317 -37.32 23.89 -151.57
CA THR A 317 -36.24 24.63 -152.22
C THR A 317 -35.38 23.72 -153.11
N THR A 318 -35.11 22.48 -152.67
CA THR A 318 -34.38 21.50 -153.48
C THR A 318 -35.16 21.09 -154.73
N GLN A 319 -36.48 20.90 -154.60
CA GLN A 319 -37.34 20.54 -155.72
C GLN A 319 -37.38 21.65 -156.79
N VAL A 320 -37.51 22.91 -156.38
CA VAL A 320 -37.45 24.07 -157.29
C VAL A 320 -36.08 24.18 -157.98
N ALA A 321 -34.99 23.91 -157.27
CA ALA A 321 -33.65 23.93 -157.85
C ALA A 321 -33.44 22.82 -158.91
N GLU A 322 -33.98 21.63 -158.67
CA GLU A 322 -33.91 20.49 -159.60
C GLU A 322 -34.74 20.77 -160.88
N GLU A 323 -35.92 21.36 -160.72
CA GLU A 323 -36.81 21.76 -161.82
C GLU A 323 -36.18 22.86 -162.70
N ALA A 324 -35.48 23.82 -162.08
CA ALA A 324 -34.74 24.87 -162.79
C ALA A 324 -33.51 24.34 -163.56
N ALA A 325 -32.80 23.36 -163.01
CA ALA A 325 -31.67 22.71 -163.70
C ALA A 325 -32.14 21.94 -164.94
N ASN A 326 -33.25 21.23 -164.82
CA ASN A 326 -33.82 20.44 -165.92
C ASN A 326 -34.33 21.34 -167.07
N GLN A 327 -34.94 22.49 -166.75
CA GLN A 327 -35.32 23.49 -167.76
C GLN A 327 -34.13 24.08 -168.52
N SER A 328 -32.98 24.26 -167.87
CA SER A 328 -31.77 24.76 -168.55
C SER A 328 -31.22 23.76 -169.57
N GLU A 329 -31.24 22.46 -169.26
CA GLU A 329 -30.76 21.42 -170.18
C GLU A 329 -31.63 21.30 -171.45
N VAL A 330 -32.96 21.43 -171.29
CA VAL A 330 -33.90 21.47 -172.42
C VAL A 330 -33.66 22.72 -173.29
N GLY A 331 -33.35 23.85 -172.67
CA GLY A 331 -32.99 25.08 -173.36
C GLY A 331 -31.72 24.93 -174.21
N GLU A 332 -30.69 24.24 -173.68
CA GLU A 332 -29.43 24.02 -174.37
C GLU A 332 -29.60 23.16 -175.64
N LYS A 333 -30.37 22.06 -175.55
CA LYS A 333 -30.67 21.17 -176.69
C LYS A 333 -31.47 21.87 -177.79
N ALA A 334 -32.41 22.75 -177.43
CA ALA A 334 -33.21 23.49 -178.42
C ALA A 334 -32.35 24.49 -179.24
N VAL A 335 -31.33 25.09 -178.62
CA VAL A 335 -30.39 26.01 -179.30
C VAL A 335 -29.47 25.26 -180.26
N GLU A 336 -29.04 24.05 -179.90
CA GLU A 336 -28.22 23.20 -180.77
C GLU A 336 -28.98 22.75 -182.03
N GLU A 337 -30.24 22.33 -181.88
CA GLU A 337 -31.08 21.85 -182.99
C GLU A 337 -31.45 22.95 -184.00
N LEU A 338 -31.67 24.18 -183.52
CA LEU A 338 -31.91 25.37 -184.36
C LEU A 338 -30.68 25.72 -185.23
N THR A 339 -29.48 25.54 -184.68
CA THR A 339 -28.24 25.86 -185.38
C THR A 339 -27.97 24.86 -186.52
N LEU A 340 -28.30 23.58 -186.32
CA LEU A 340 -28.22 22.55 -187.35
C LEU A 340 -29.19 22.80 -188.52
N ARG A 341 -30.46 23.11 -188.22
CA ARG A 341 -31.45 23.41 -189.28
C ARG A 341 -31.12 24.66 -190.09
N SER A 342 -30.49 25.67 -189.47
CA SER A 342 -30.10 26.88 -190.19
C SER A 342 -28.99 26.65 -191.24
N ASN A 343 -28.16 25.62 -191.07
CA ASN A 343 -27.13 25.26 -192.06
C ASN A 343 -27.69 24.42 -193.22
N GLU A 344 -28.68 23.55 -192.96
CA GLU A 344 -29.31 22.74 -194.01
C GLU A 344 -30.12 23.57 -195.02
N ILE A 345 -30.78 24.65 -194.60
CA ILE A 345 -31.58 25.46 -195.52
C ILE A 345 -30.70 26.22 -196.53
N ARG A 346 -29.49 26.66 -196.17
CA ARG A 346 -28.73 27.52 -197.08
C ARG A 346 -27.98 26.78 -198.19
N ASN A 347 -27.82 25.45 -198.10
CA ASN A 347 -27.26 24.64 -199.18
C ASN A 347 -28.22 24.42 -200.37
N VAL A 348 -29.48 24.91 -200.32
CA VAL A 348 -30.50 24.64 -201.35
C VAL A 348 -30.67 25.78 -202.39
N ILE A 349 -29.99 26.94 -202.27
CA ILE A 349 -30.16 28.07 -203.23
C ILE A 349 -28.87 28.34 -204.08
N VAL A 350 -27.92 27.40 -204.14
CA VAL A 350 -26.73 27.45 -205.04
C VAL A 350 -26.90 26.57 -206.29
N MET A 351 -28.12 26.42 -206.82
CA MET A 351 -28.34 25.74 -208.12
C MET A 351 -29.30 26.49 -209.03
#